data_AF-A0A2X2CH66-F1
#
_entry.id   AF-A0A2X2CH66-F1
#
_cell.length_a   1.000
_cell.length_b   1.000
_cell.length_c   1.000
_cell.angle_alpha   90.00
_cell.angle_beta   90.00
_cell.angle_gamma   90.00
#
_symmetry.space_group_name_H-M   'P 1'
#
loop_
_entity.id
_entity.type
_entity.pdbx_description
1 polymer ?
#
loop_
_entity_poly.entity_id
_entity_poly.type
_entity_poly.pdbx_seq_one_letter_code
_entity_poly.pdbx_strand_id
1 'polypeptide(L)'
;MVFFTHYGDVALVTASASHINGDYTSASLSFQGGATLTTKGGDFHRSNMPGATRLLIDTQGVSDVPVKSLSAISHTNIFGKAVIPDINHYYRGSASIDLKQLPDNVEALRSIHQLTLTEGAIGYRQFDVIAGHKAMATVQLAEGGVPPFAATVTTLNGRELGVFNDGGKVYLSGINSGDVLYVHWDGKNQCQLSIPKLADTQLITSLLLTCFQRQPTISTSFLETDKTQALPQHSFLSK
;
A
#
# COMPACT_ATOMS: atom_id res chain seq x y z
N MET A 1 4.19 32.74 35.15
CA MET A 1 3.27 32.02 34.25
C MET A 1 4.10 31.31 33.20
N VAL A 2 3.75 30.08 32.84
CA VAL A 2 4.38 29.26 31.79
C VAL A 2 3.28 28.75 30.88
N PHE A 3 3.54 28.67 29.57
CA PHE A 3 2.64 28.06 28.60
C PHE A 3 3.44 27.19 27.62
N PHE A 4 2.79 26.16 27.09
CA PHE A 4 3.34 25.22 26.12
C PHE A 4 2.24 24.87 25.10
N THR A 5 2.60 24.86 23.82
CA THR A 5 1.67 24.63 22.72
C THR A 5 2.28 23.63 21.74
N HIS A 6 1.53 22.57 21.41
CA HIS A 6 1.96 21.51 20.50
C HIS A 6 0.93 21.26 19.41
N TYR A 7 1.38 21.29 18.15
CA TYR A 7 0.57 21.09 16.95
C TYR A 7 0.64 19.63 16.50
N GLY A 8 -0.05 18.73 17.19
CA GLY A 8 -0.26 17.36 16.69
C GLY A 8 -1.18 17.34 15.46
N ASP A 9 -1.29 16.22 14.76
CA ASP A 9 -2.06 16.13 13.52
C ASP A 9 -3.58 16.09 13.76
N VAL A 10 -3.98 15.35 14.80
CA VAL A 10 -5.38 15.21 15.22
C VAL A 10 -5.90 16.38 16.07
N ALA A 11 -5.00 17.11 16.75
CA ALA A 11 -5.37 18.20 17.65
C ALA A 11 -4.22 19.16 17.95
N LEU A 12 -4.57 20.43 18.17
CA LEU A 12 -3.75 21.38 18.91
C LEU A 12 -3.88 21.10 20.42
N VAL A 13 -2.76 21.02 21.13
CA VAL A 13 -2.71 20.84 22.58
C VAL A 13 -2.02 22.04 23.21
N THR A 14 -2.69 22.69 24.16
CA THR A 14 -2.12 23.82 24.92
C THR A 14 -2.18 23.53 26.41
N ALA A 15 -1.04 23.63 27.09
CA ALA A 15 -0.92 23.53 28.54
C ALA A 15 -0.41 24.87 29.09
N SER A 16 -0.90 25.29 30.26
CA SER A 16 -0.35 26.47 30.96
C SER A 16 -0.41 26.32 32.47
N ALA A 17 0.47 27.05 33.16
CA ALA A 17 0.49 27.14 34.62
C ALA A 17 0.74 28.58 35.07
N SER A 18 0.00 29.03 36.08
CA SER A 18 0.18 30.32 36.74
C SER A 18 0.25 30.15 38.25
N HIS A 19 1.04 31.01 38.90
CA HIS A 19 1.13 31.13 40.35
C HIS A 19 1.21 32.62 40.67
N ILE A 20 0.43 33.06 41.65
CA ILE A 20 0.43 34.41 42.19
C ILE A 20 0.72 34.28 43.68
N ASN A 21 1.86 34.79 44.12
CA ASN A 21 2.37 34.61 45.48
C ASN A 21 1.36 35.13 46.51
N GLY A 22 0.82 34.22 47.34
CA GLY A 22 -0.13 34.53 48.41
C GLY A 22 -1.59 34.18 48.10
N ASP A 23 -2.00 34.24 46.82
CA ASP A 23 -3.41 34.12 46.44
C ASP A 23 -3.78 32.76 45.83
N TYR A 24 -3.16 32.38 44.70
CA TYR A 24 -3.65 31.23 43.92
C TYR A 24 -2.61 30.60 42.99
N THR A 25 -2.87 29.35 42.64
CA THR A 25 -2.17 28.60 41.58
C THR A 25 -3.21 28.03 40.63
N SER A 26 -2.94 28.05 39.32
CA SER A 26 -3.71 27.29 38.35
C SER A 26 -2.82 26.51 37.40
N ALA A 27 -3.38 25.42 36.89
CA ALA A 27 -2.96 24.78 35.67
C ALA A 27 -4.17 24.68 34.74
N SER A 28 -3.94 24.77 33.43
CA SER A 28 -4.95 24.49 32.42
C SER A 28 -4.36 23.60 31.31
N LEU A 29 -5.21 22.76 30.74
CA LEU A 29 -4.90 21.89 29.63
C LEU A 29 -6.10 21.92 28.68
N SER A 30 -5.88 22.24 27.41
CA SER A 30 -6.91 22.29 26.39
C SER A 30 -6.50 21.53 25.14
N PHE A 31 -7.48 20.89 24.53
CA PHE A 31 -7.36 20.13 23.28
C PHE A 31 -8.33 20.76 22.27
N GLN A 32 -7.84 21.06 21.06
CA GLN A 32 -8.67 21.62 20.00
C GLN A 32 -8.45 20.87 18.68
N GLY A 33 -9.49 20.17 18.25
CA GLY A 33 -9.50 19.34 17.03
C GLY A 33 -10.90 19.29 16.42
N GLY A 34 -11.02 18.56 15.33
CA GLY A 34 -12.27 18.25 14.65
C GLY A 34 -12.23 16.85 14.07
N ALA A 35 -13.38 16.40 13.56
CA ALA A 35 -13.50 15.13 12.85
C ALA A 35 -14.19 15.35 11.51
N THR A 36 -13.84 14.52 10.53
CA THR A 36 -14.56 14.40 9.26
C THR A 36 -14.89 12.94 9.02
N LEU A 37 -16.15 12.65 8.69
CA LEU A 37 -16.62 11.33 8.29
C LEU A 37 -17.35 11.45 6.95
N THR A 38 -17.09 10.53 6.03
CA THR A 38 -17.68 10.48 4.69
C THR A 38 -17.91 9.02 4.27
N THR A 39 -18.58 8.82 3.12
CA THR A 39 -18.69 7.49 2.47
C THR A 39 -17.36 6.94 1.93
N LYS A 40 -16.26 7.70 2.03
CA LYS A 40 -14.88 7.28 1.72
C LYS A 40 -14.01 7.09 2.98
N GLY A 41 -14.64 7.00 4.16
CA GLY A 41 -13.95 6.99 5.45
C GLY A 41 -13.77 8.40 6.00
N GLY A 42 -12.81 8.57 6.91
CA GLY A 42 -12.65 9.79 7.66
C GLY A 42 -11.44 9.79 8.58
N ASP A 43 -11.26 10.91 9.28
CA ASP A 43 -10.13 11.12 10.20
C ASP A 43 -10.41 12.23 11.22
N PHE A 44 -9.60 12.26 12.29
CA PHE A 44 -9.45 13.40 13.19
C PHE A 44 -8.41 14.37 12.64
N HIS A 45 -8.59 15.67 12.87
CA HIS A 45 -7.69 16.69 12.38
C HIS A 45 -7.66 17.91 13.31
N ARG A 46 -6.55 18.66 13.30
CA ARG A 46 -6.49 20.01 13.88
C ARG A 46 -7.73 20.82 13.50
N SER A 47 -8.29 21.54 14.47
CA SER A 47 -9.31 22.56 14.15
C SER A 47 -8.62 23.73 13.47
N ASN A 48 -9.29 24.31 12.48
CA ASN A 48 -8.89 25.57 11.86
C ASN A 48 -10.04 26.57 12.06
N MET A 49 -11.15 26.35 11.37
CA MET A 49 -12.41 27.05 11.58
C MET A 49 -13.59 26.06 11.42
N PRO A 50 -14.61 26.08 12.30
CA PRO A 50 -15.81 25.25 12.14
C PRO A 50 -16.50 25.52 10.80
N GLY A 51 -16.89 24.47 10.09
CA GLY A 51 -17.51 24.58 8.76
C GLY A 51 -16.55 24.95 7.61
N ALA A 52 -15.24 25.07 7.85
CA ALA A 52 -14.27 25.36 6.80
C ALA A 52 -14.19 24.25 5.72
N THR A 53 -13.86 24.68 4.51
CA THR A 53 -13.52 23.81 3.37
C THR A 53 -12.31 22.95 3.72
N ARG A 54 -12.44 21.64 3.49
CA ARG A 54 -11.46 20.63 3.92
C ARG A 54 -11.36 19.49 2.92
N LEU A 55 -10.24 18.78 2.93
CA LEU A 55 -9.95 17.71 1.99
C LEU A 55 -9.65 16.40 2.71
N LEU A 56 -10.45 15.37 2.45
CA LEU A 56 -10.13 13.99 2.80
C LEU A 56 -9.15 13.42 1.76
N ILE A 57 -8.03 12.92 2.26
CA ILE A 57 -7.00 12.22 1.50
C ILE A 57 -7.17 10.72 1.68
N ASP A 58 -6.93 9.95 0.62
CA ASP A 58 -6.85 8.49 0.67
C ASP A 58 -5.54 8.01 0.05
N THR A 59 -4.73 7.28 0.81
CA THR A 59 -3.45 6.66 0.39
C THR A 59 -3.59 5.15 0.22
N GLN A 60 -4.80 4.67 -0.08
CA GLN A 60 -5.11 3.27 -0.40
C GLN A 60 -4.73 2.28 0.71
N GLY A 61 -4.85 2.74 1.96
CA GLY A 61 -4.55 1.97 3.16
C GLY A 61 -3.13 2.16 3.72
N VAL A 62 -2.25 2.90 3.04
CA VAL A 62 -0.90 3.19 3.57
C VAL A 62 -0.98 4.25 4.67
N SER A 63 -0.75 3.83 5.91
CA SER A 63 -0.66 4.71 7.09
C SER A 63 0.67 5.49 7.12
N ASP A 64 0.72 6.52 7.97
CA ASP A 64 1.90 7.33 8.27
C ASP A 64 2.52 8.07 7.06
N VAL A 65 1.69 8.36 6.04
CA VAL A 65 2.11 9.14 4.86
C VAL A 65 2.02 10.63 5.20
N PRO A 66 3.14 11.39 5.20
CA PRO A 66 3.13 12.81 5.49
C PRO A 66 2.49 13.61 4.35
N VAL A 67 1.28 14.12 4.57
CA VAL A 67 0.60 15.02 3.62
C VAL A 67 0.82 16.47 4.03
N LYS A 68 1.51 17.20 3.18
CA LYS A 68 1.74 18.65 3.29
C LYS A 68 0.58 19.46 2.71
N SER A 69 0.16 20.47 3.46
CA SER A 69 -0.85 21.46 3.09
C SER A 69 -0.25 22.88 3.02
N LEU A 70 -1.07 23.93 3.19
CA LEU A 70 -0.58 25.31 3.24
C LEU A 70 0.14 25.64 4.55
N SER A 71 -0.36 25.08 5.67
CA SER A 71 0.03 25.48 7.02
C SER A 71 0.97 24.47 7.70
N ALA A 72 0.78 23.17 7.45
CA ALA A 72 1.42 22.10 8.20
C ALA A 72 1.56 20.82 7.36
N ILE A 73 2.09 19.77 8.00
CA ILE A 73 2.04 18.38 7.54
C ILE A 73 1.11 17.63 8.48
N SER A 74 0.26 16.76 7.94
CA SER A 74 -0.55 15.79 8.68
C SER A 74 -0.26 14.38 8.14
N HIS A 75 -0.04 13.40 9.00
CA HIS A 75 0.18 12.00 8.60
C HIS A 75 -1.16 11.27 8.38
N THR A 76 -1.17 10.21 7.57
CA THR A 76 -2.35 9.35 7.42
C THR A 76 -2.54 8.38 8.58
N ASN A 77 -3.78 8.24 9.04
CA ASN A 77 -4.16 7.27 10.06
C ASN A 77 -4.04 5.82 9.56
N ILE A 78 -4.32 4.86 10.46
CA ILE A 78 -4.23 3.41 10.22
C ILE A 78 -5.06 2.87 9.05
N PHE A 79 -5.97 3.66 8.48
CA PHE A 79 -6.78 3.31 7.30
C PHE A 79 -6.28 3.99 6.01
N GLY A 80 -5.09 4.62 6.05
CA GLY A 80 -4.57 5.43 4.97
C GLY A 80 -5.46 6.64 4.66
N LYS A 81 -5.99 7.31 5.70
CA LYS A 81 -6.82 8.51 5.57
C LYS A 81 -6.19 9.66 6.33
N ALA A 82 -6.20 10.86 5.75
CA ALA A 82 -5.84 12.11 6.42
C ALA A 82 -6.89 13.18 6.10
N VAL A 83 -7.16 14.10 7.01
CA VAL A 83 -7.99 15.28 6.71
C VAL A 83 -7.17 16.56 6.80
N ILE A 84 -7.21 17.34 5.73
CA ILE A 84 -6.52 18.62 5.59
C ILE A 84 -7.54 19.76 5.75
N PRO A 85 -7.50 20.53 6.86
CA PRO A 85 -8.51 21.53 7.23
C PRO A 85 -8.22 22.96 6.75
N ASP A 86 -7.14 23.14 5.99
CA ASP A 86 -6.63 24.45 5.54
C ASP A 86 -6.57 24.53 4.00
N ILE A 87 -7.68 24.18 3.34
CA ILE A 87 -7.84 24.31 1.89
C ILE A 87 -8.71 25.53 1.56
N ASN A 88 -8.14 26.48 0.82
CA ASN A 88 -8.86 27.66 0.35
C ASN A 88 -10.06 27.29 -0.54
N HIS A 89 -11.20 27.93 -0.30
CA HIS A 89 -12.38 27.88 -1.17
C HIS A 89 -12.26 28.86 -2.34
N TYR A 90 -12.94 28.55 -3.45
CA TYR A 90 -12.99 29.27 -4.73
C TYR A 90 -11.64 29.47 -5.47
N TYR A 91 -10.51 29.41 -4.78
CA TYR A 91 -9.16 29.41 -5.33
C TYR A 91 -8.65 27.99 -5.61
N ARG A 92 -7.57 27.87 -6.40
CA ARG A 92 -6.89 26.59 -6.63
C ARG A 92 -5.96 26.28 -5.46
N GLY A 93 -6.34 25.32 -4.64
CA GLY A 93 -5.48 24.71 -3.63
C GLY A 93 -4.69 23.51 -4.17
N SER A 94 -3.78 23.00 -3.35
CA SER A 94 -3.04 21.76 -3.60
C SER A 94 -2.75 21.03 -2.29
N ALA A 95 -2.77 19.71 -2.35
CA ALA A 95 -2.17 18.85 -1.34
C ALA A 95 -1.04 18.04 -1.99
N SER A 96 0.01 17.76 -1.23
CA SER A 96 1.16 16.98 -1.71
C SER A 96 1.76 16.11 -0.62
N ILE A 97 2.29 14.95 -0.97
CA ILE A 97 3.06 14.11 -0.05
C ILE A 97 4.45 14.73 0.12
N ASP A 98 4.93 14.88 1.36
CA ASP A 98 6.29 15.33 1.62
C ASP A 98 7.29 14.18 1.45
N LEU A 99 7.83 14.08 0.24
CA LEU A 99 8.84 13.10 -0.14
C LEU A 99 10.14 13.16 0.69
N LYS A 100 10.34 14.18 1.53
CA LYS A 100 11.50 14.27 2.45
C LYS A 100 11.28 13.58 3.80
N GLN A 101 10.03 13.32 4.17
CA GLN A 101 9.62 12.69 5.43
C GLN A 101 8.87 11.37 5.20
N LEU A 102 8.64 11.01 3.93
CA LEU A 102 8.07 9.74 3.53
C LEU A 102 9.02 8.58 3.92
N PRO A 103 8.56 7.51 4.58
CA PRO A 103 9.41 6.37 4.92
C PRO A 103 10.05 5.70 3.69
N ASP A 104 11.27 5.17 3.83
CA ASP A 104 12.03 4.57 2.73
C ASP A 104 11.30 3.39 2.04
N ASN A 105 10.49 2.65 2.79
CA ASN A 105 9.63 1.56 2.33
C ASN A 105 8.26 2.04 1.79
N VAL A 106 8.13 3.32 1.44
CA VAL A 106 6.94 3.89 0.82
C VAL A 106 7.33 4.66 -0.45
N GLU A 107 6.45 4.66 -1.45
CA GLU A 107 6.63 5.35 -2.73
C GLU A 107 5.32 5.99 -3.17
N ALA A 108 5.36 7.23 -3.65
CA ALA A 108 4.19 7.95 -4.17
C ALA A 108 4.34 8.17 -5.67
N LEU A 109 3.59 7.40 -6.48
CA LEU A 109 3.60 7.51 -7.94
C LEU A 109 3.18 8.91 -8.42
N ARG A 110 2.31 9.57 -7.63
CA ARG A 110 1.92 10.96 -7.81
C ARG A 110 1.96 11.70 -6.48
N SER A 111 2.95 12.57 -6.31
CA SER A 111 3.18 13.32 -5.07
C SER A 111 2.32 14.59 -4.92
N ILE A 112 1.57 15.04 -5.95
CA ILE A 112 0.78 16.29 -5.87
C ILE A 112 -0.56 16.24 -6.63
N HIS A 113 -1.60 16.74 -5.98
CA HIS A 113 -2.94 16.94 -6.55
C HIS A 113 -3.38 18.40 -6.37
N GLN A 114 -3.84 19.02 -7.46
CA GLN A 114 -4.46 20.34 -7.45
C GLN A 114 -6.00 20.20 -7.45
N LEU A 115 -6.68 21.15 -6.83
CA LEU A 115 -8.14 21.17 -6.70
C LEU A 115 -8.67 22.59 -6.47
N THR A 116 -9.92 22.83 -6.83
CA THR A 116 -10.73 23.96 -6.36
C THR A 116 -11.95 23.37 -5.68
N LEU A 117 -12.36 23.96 -4.56
CA LEU A 117 -13.54 23.57 -3.79
C LEU A 117 -14.39 24.82 -3.51
N THR A 118 -15.70 24.64 -3.30
CA THR A 118 -16.55 25.71 -2.79
C THR A 118 -16.34 25.88 -1.28
N GLU A 119 -16.93 26.92 -0.72
CA GLU A 119 -17.08 27.09 0.72
C GLU A 119 -17.81 25.89 1.35
N GLY A 120 -17.41 25.50 2.56
CA GLY A 120 -17.96 24.36 3.31
C GLY A 120 -17.71 22.97 2.72
N ALA A 121 -17.15 22.85 1.51
CA ALA A 121 -17.03 21.58 0.82
C ALA A 121 -16.01 20.64 1.47
N ILE A 122 -16.37 19.36 1.51
CA ILE A 122 -15.47 18.25 1.88
C ILE A 122 -15.00 17.60 0.58
N GLY A 123 -13.81 17.95 0.13
CA GLY A 123 -13.18 17.32 -1.02
C GLY A 123 -12.72 15.90 -0.72
N TYR A 124 -12.53 15.09 -1.77
CA TYR A 124 -11.85 13.79 -1.71
C TYR A 124 -10.74 13.73 -2.76
N ARG A 125 -9.54 13.30 -2.39
CA ARG A 125 -8.45 12.97 -3.32
C ARG A 125 -7.72 11.71 -2.88
N GLN A 126 -7.73 10.72 -3.77
CA GLN A 126 -6.88 9.55 -3.69
C GLN A 126 -5.49 9.89 -4.23
N PHE A 127 -4.46 9.39 -3.54
CA PHE A 127 -3.07 9.39 -3.97
C PHE A 127 -2.65 7.94 -4.24
N ASP A 128 -1.83 7.75 -5.26
CA ASP A 128 -1.28 6.44 -5.62
C ASP A 128 0.02 6.21 -4.85
N VAL A 129 -0.15 5.61 -3.66
CA VAL A 129 0.92 5.30 -2.70
C VAL A 129 1.08 3.80 -2.59
N ILE A 130 2.33 3.36 -2.64
CA ILE A 130 2.76 1.96 -2.56
C ILE A 130 3.63 1.81 -1.31
N ALA A 131 3.35 0.80 -0.49
CA ALA A 131 4.17 0.43 0.66
C ALA A 131 4.78 -0.96 0.48
N GLY A 132 5.99 -1.14 1.00
CA GLY A 132 6.87 -2.30 0.85
C GLY A 132 8.24 -1.90 0.29
N HIS A 133 9.20 -2.82 0.37
CA HIS A 133 10.57 -2.62 -0.10
C HIS A 133 10.65 -2.42 -1.62
N LYS A 134 11.80 -1.92 -2.09
CA LYS A 134 12.13 -1.71 -3.50
C LYS A 134 13.28 -2.64 -3.89
N ALA A 135 13.19 -3.26 -5.06
CA ALA A 135 14.21 -4.19 -5.53
C ALA A 135 14.39 -4.16 -7.05
N MET A 136 15.61 -4.43 -7.51
CA MET A 136 15.90 -4.78 -8.90
C MET A 136 16.03 -6.29 -8.98
N ALA A 137 15.02 -6.97 -9.53
CA ALA A 137 15.05 -8.42 -9.70
C ALA A 137 15.51 -8.79 -11.12
N THR A 138 16.49 -9.69 -11.22
CA THR A 138 16.77 -10.44 -12.45
C THR A 138 16.02 -11.77 -12.36
N VAL A 139 15.23 -12.10 -13.38
CA VAL A 139 14.32 -13.25 -13.34
C VAL A 139 14.62 -14.23 -14.45
N GLN A 140 14.72 -15.50 -14.09
CA GLN A 140 14.86 -16.62 -15.04
C GLN A 140 13.63 -17.52 -14.97
N LEU A 141 13.20 -18.07 -16.10
CA LEU A 141 12.13 -19.07 -16.13
C LEU A 141 12.69 -20.41 -15.65
N ALA A 142 11.89 -21.21 -14.93
CA ALA A 142 12.30 -22.53 -14.45
C ALA A 142 12.71 -23.52 -15.58
N GLU A 143 12.22 -23.28 -16.81
CA GLU A 143 12.53 -24.06 -18.02
C GLU A 143 13.73 -23.48 -18.82
N GLY A 144 14.35 -22.41 -18.32
CA GLY A 144 15.40 -21.66 -19.00
C GLY A 144 14.89 -20.43 -19.76
N GLY A 145 15.79 -19.48 -20.02
CA GLY A 145 15.43 -18.18 -20.60
C GLY A 145 14.87 -17.19 -19.57
N VAL A 146 14.27 -16.10 -20.06
CA VAL A 146 13.80 -14.96 -19.26
C VAL A 146 12.37 -14.57 -19.64
N PRO A 147 11.59 -13.90 -18.75
CA PRO A 147 10.34 -13.25 -19.14
C PRO A 147 10.57 -12.23 -20.27
N PRO A 148 9.61 -12.07 -21.20
CA PRO A 148 9.75 -11.14 -22.32
C PRO A 148 9.62 -9.68 -21.89
N PHE A 149 10.13 -8.78 -22.73
CA PHE A 149 9.91 -7.32 -22.60
C PHE A 149 8.41 -7.00 -22.47
N ALA A 150 8.08 -6.06 -21.59
CA ALA A 150 6.72 -5.64 -21.27
C ALA A 150 5.79 -6.71 -20.66
N ALA A 151 6.33 -7.88 -20.24
CA ALA A 151 5.64 -8.69 -19.23
C ALA A 151 5.50 -7.88 -17.92
N THR A 152 4.40 -8.08 -17.18
CA THR A 152 4.14 -7.34 -15.93
C THR A 152 4.18 -8.26 -14.71
N VAL A 153 4.56 -7.70 -13.57
CA VAL A 153 4.53 -8.39 -12.26
C VAL A 153 3.39 -7.82 -11.44
N THR A 154 2.52 -8.70 -10.95
CA THR A 154 1.30 -8.33 -10.22
C THR A 154 1.17 -9.07 -8.89
N THR A 155 0.51 -8.42 -7.92
CA THR A 155 -0.01 -9.08 -6.72
C THR A 155 -1.23 -9.96 -7.05
N LEU A 156 -1.65 -10.82 -6.11
CA LEU A 156 -2.91 -11.57 -6.21
C LEU A 156 -4.14 -10.69 -6.52
N ASN A 157 -4.12 -9.44 -6.05
CA ASN A 157 -5.21 -8.47 -6.23
C ASN A 157 -5.13 -7.69 -7.55
N GLY A 158 -4.21 -8.06 -8.46
CA GLY A 158 -4.02 -7.39 -9.75
C GLY A 158 -3.27 -6.05 -9.70
N ARG A 159 -2.81 -5.60 -8.52
CA ARG A 159 -1.91 -4.42 -8.42
C ARG A 159 -0.58 -4.75 -9.08
N GLU A 160 -0.22 -4.02 -10.14
CA GLU A 160 1.10 -4.06 -10.77
C GLU A 160 2.16 -3.52 -9.81
N LEU A 161 3.33 -4.18 -9.78
CA LEU A 161 4.50 -3.81 -8.97
C LEU A 161 5.73 -3.49 -9.82
N GLY A 162 5.70 -3.79 -11.13
CA GLY A 162 6.83 -3.61 -12.03
C GLY A 162 6.60 -4.21 -13.42
N VAL A 163 7.39 -3.75 -14.38
CA VAL A 163 7.37 -4.19 -15.79
C VAL A 163 8.76 -4.70 -16.19
N PHE A 164 8.81 -5.78 -16.97
CA PHE A 164 10.06 -6.38 -17.45
C PHE A 164 10.69 -5.62 -18.61
N ASN A 165 12.02 -5.48 -18.55
CA ASN A 165 12.83 -5.07 -19.69
C ASN A 165 13.27 -6.26 -20.56
N ASP A 166 13.97 -5.94 -21.64
CA ASP A 166 14.55 -6.85 -22.63
C ASP A 166 15.56 -7.86 -22.05
N GLY A 167 16.24 -7.49 -20.96
CA GLY A 167 17.21 -8.33 -20.26
C GLY A 167 16.64 -9.24 -19.16
N GLY A 168 15.31 -9.43 -19.08
CA GLY A 168 14.68 -10.24 -18.04
C GLY A 168 14.74 -9.62 -16.63
N LYS A 169 14.90 -8.29 -16.54
CA LYS A 169 14.98 -7.56 -15.28
C LYS A 169 13.73 -6.73 -15.05
N VAL A 170 13.34 -6.58 -13.79
CA VAL A 170 12.18 -5.80 -13.35
C VAL A 170 12.56 -5.00 -12.10
N TYR A 171 12.22 -3.71 -12.10
CA TYR A 171 12.16 -2.92 -10.88
C TYR A 171 10.83 -3.20 -10.20
N LEU A 172 10.89 -3.69 -8.96
CA LEU A 172 9.74 -4.00 -8.11
C LEU A 172 9.64 -2.96 -7.00
N SER A 173 8.48 -2.32 -6.87
CA SER A 173 8.15 -1.46 -5.73
C SER A 173 6.99 -2.04 -4.92
N GLY A 174 7.04 -1.90 -3.60
CA GLY A 174 5.97 -2.36 -2.72
C GLY A 174 5.89 -3.88 -2.52
N ILE A 175 7.04 -4.54 -2.48
CA ILE A 175 7.16 -5.97 -2.17
C ILE A 175 7.50 -6.20 -0.70
N ASN A 176 7.08 -7.33 -0.15
CA ASN A 176 7.31 -7.73 1.24
C ASN A 176 7.97 -9.12 1.29
N SER A 177 8.61 -9.43 2.41
CA SER A 177 9.22 -10.76 2.63
C SER A 177 8.15 -11.86 2.59
N GLY A 178 8.29 -12.82 1.66
CA GLY A 178 7.34 -13.91 1.48
C GLY A 178 6.16 -13.62 0.55
N ASP A 179 6.11 -12.45 -0.10
CA ASP A 179 5.09 -12.17 -1.12
C ASP A 179 5.17 -13.18 -2.28
N VAL A 180 4.00 -13.66 -2.73
CA VAL A 180 3.86 -14.43 -3.97
C VAL A 180 3.31 -13.52 -5.06
N LEU A 181 4.10 -13.32 -6.11
CA LEU A 181 3.81 -12.44 -7.23
C LEU A 181 3.55 -13.26 -8.50
N TYR A 182 2.75 -12.70 -9.40
CA TYR A 182 2.34 -13.34 -10.65
C TYR A 182 2.90 -12.59 -11.85
N VAL A 183 3.57 -13.30 -12.74
CA VAL A 183 4.11 -12.74 -13.98
C VAL A 183 3.13 -12.98 -15.13
N HIS A 184 2.80 -11.92 -15.85
CA HIS A 184 1.74 -11.91 -16.84
C HIS A 184 2.26 -11.43 -18.21
N TRP A 185 2.01 -12.22 -19.26
CA TRP A 185 2.17 -11.85 -20.67
C TRP A 185 1.25 -12.71 -21.55
N ASP A 186 1.01 -12.30 -22.80
CA ASP A 186 0.03 -12.91 -23.74
C ASP A 186 -1.40 -13.01 -23.17
N GLY A 187 -1.78 -12.07 -22.30
CA GLY A 187 -3.08 -12.07 -21.62
C GLY A 187 -3.27 -13.19 -20.59
N LYS A 188 -2.18 -13.85 -20.16
CA LYS A 188 -2.22 -14.99 -19.23
C LYS A 188 -1.23 -14.82 -18.08
N ASN A 189 -1.59 -15.38 -16.93
CA ASN A 189 -0.68 -15.60 -15.80
C ASN A 189 0.16 -16.84 -16.11
N GLN A 190 1.48 -16.66 -16.21
CA GLN A 190 2.41 -17.65 -16.78
C GLN A 190 3.19 -18.36 -15.68
N CYS A 191 3.78 -17.60 -14.75
CA CYS A 191 4.62 -18.14 -13.69
C CYS A 191 4.58 -17.28 -12.42
N GLN A 192 4.99 -17.87 -11.30
CA GLN A 192 5.01 -17.25 -9.98
C GLN A 192 6.43 -16.95 -9.51
N LEU A 193 6.59 -15.83 -8.84
CA LEU A 193 7.79 -15.43 -8.10
C LEU A 193 7.48 -15.49 -6.60
N SER A 194 8.41 -16.04 -5.82
CA SER A 194 8.38 -15.96 -4.36
C SER A 194 9.45 -14.98 -3.90
N ILE A 195 9.07 -13.94 -3.17
CA ILE A 195 10.00 -12.94 -2.66
C ILE A 195 10.69 -13.53 -1.41
N PRO A 196 12.03 -13.64 -1.40
CA PRO A 196 12.77 -14.16 -0.24
C PRO A 196 12.65 -13.20 0.95
N LYS A 197 13.17 -13.60 2.12
CA LYS A 197 13.29 -12.67 3.24
C LYS A 197 14.21 -11.51 2.86
N LEU A 198 13.64 -10.32 2.81
CA LEU A 198 14.34 -9.07 2.53
C LEU A 198 15.07 -8.58 3.78
N ALA A 199 16.06 -7.71 3.59
CA ALA A 199 16.81 -7.07 4.68
C ALA A 199 16.53 -5.57 4.67
N ASP A 200 16.15 -5.01 5.82
CA ASP A 200 15.71 -3.62 5.96
C ASP A 200 16.85 -2.58 5.85
N THR A 201 18.07 -3.00 5.48
CA THR A 201 19.28 -2.18 5.46
C THR A 201 19.68 -1.68 4.07
N GLN A 202 18.87 -1.90 3.03
CA GLN A 202 19.16 -1.46 1.66
C GLN A 202 17.94 -0.78 0.99
N LEU A 203 18.15 0.46 0.51
CA LEU A 203 17.14 1.27 -0.20
C LEU A 203 16.63 0.61 -1.50
N ILE A 204 17.49 -0.15 -2.18
CA ILE A 204 17.14 -1.01 -3.31
C ILE A 204 17.93 -2.32 -3.16
N THR A 205 17.24 -3.44 -3.02
CA THR A 205 17.88 -4.77 -2.96
C THR A 205 18.06 -5.34 -4.39
N SER A 206 19.18 -6.01 -4.65
CA SER A 206 19.36 -6.81 -5.88
C SER A 206 18.89 -8.25 -5.64
N LEU A 207 17.95 -8.74 -6.45
CA LEU A 207 17.38 -10.08 -6.32
C LEU A 207 17.65 -10.93 -7.58
N LEU A 208 17.91 -12.22 -7.38
CA LEU A 208 17.86 -13.24 -8.43
C LEU A 208 16.69 -14.17 -8.11
N LEU A 209 15.69 -14.23 -8.98
CA LEU A 209 14.46 -15.00 -8.76
C LEU A 209 14.22 -16.00 -9.89
N THR A 210 13.70 -17.18 -9.52
CA THR A 210 13.23 -18.18 -10.49
C THR A 210 11.72 -18.09 -10.60
N CYS A 211 11.20 -17.98 -11.83
CA CYS A 211 9.78 -17.96 -12.11
C CYS A 211 9.28 -19.39 -12.36
N PHE A 212 8.48 -19.91 -11.44
CA PHE A 212 7.94 -21.26 -11.54
C PHE A 212 6.61 -21.25 -12.29
N GLN A 213 6.55 -21.92 -13.43
CA GLN A 213 5.30 -22.21 -14.13
C GLN A 213 4.32 -22.89 -13.16
N ARG A 214 3.06 -22.45 -13.17
CA ARG A 214 2.03 -23.06 -12.33
C ARG A 214 1.67 -24.42 -12.92
N GLN A 215 2.29 -25.49 -12.41
CA GLN A 215 2.00 -26.87 -12.83
C GLN A 215 0.48 -27.06 -12.91
N PRO A 216 -0.08 -27.45 -14.06
CA PRO A 216 -1.48 -27.83 -14.12
C PRO A 216 -1.66 -29.06 -13.22
N THR A 217 -2.66 -29.05 -12.34
CA THR A 217 -2.96 -30.19 -11.49
C THR A 217 -3.31 -31.38 -12.37
N ILE A 218 -2.36 -32.29 -12.57
CA ILE A 218 -2.56 -33.47 -13.41
C ILE A 218 -3.61 -34.35 -12.73
N SER A 219 -4.83 -34.31 -13.23
CA SER A 219 -5.90 -35.23 -12.87
C SER A 219 -5.52 -36.62 -13.37
N THR A 220 -4.92 -37.43 -12.51
CA THR A 220 -4.43 -38.77 -12.81
C THR A 220 -5.59 -39.74 -13.03
N SER A 221 -6.16 -39.72 -14.24
CA SER A 221 -7.25 -40.60 -14.70
C SER A 221 -6.79 -41.63 -15.75
N PHE A 222 -5.53 -42.04 -15.70
CA PHE A 222 -4.95 -43.05 -16.61
C PHE A 222 -3.94 -43.94 -15.87
N LEU A 223 -4.41 -45.08 -15.35
CA LEU A 223 -3.67 -46.34 -15.18
C LEU A 223 -4.59 -47.42 -14.58
N GLU A 224 -5.68 -47.74 -15.28
CA GLU A 224 -6.43 -48.98 -15.00
C GLU A 224 -5.94 -50.05 -15.98
N THR A 225 -4.94 -50.80 -15.52
CA THR A 225 -4.08 -51.62 -16.38
C THR A 225 -4.76 -52.89 -16.88
N ASP A 226 -4.54 -53.20 -18.16
CA ASP A 226 -4.81 -54.50 -18.79
C ASP A 226 -4.42 -55.68 -17.86
N LYS A 227 -5.38 -56.58 -17.64
CA LYS A 227 -5.20 -57.86 -16.96
C LYS A 227 -5.78 -58.98 -17.81
N THR A 228 -4.96 -59.49 -18.73
CA THR A 228 -5.32 -60.62 -19.57
C THR A 228 -4.33 -61.78 -19.38
N GLN A 229 -4.86 -63.01 -19.27
CA GLN A 229 -4.13 -64.30 -19.12
C GLN A 229 -3.52 -64.54 -17.71
N ALA A 230 -3.35 -65.76 -17.19
CA ALA A 230 -3.45 -67.14 -17.71
C ALA A 230 -3.73 -68.14 -16.53
N LEU A 231 -4.06 -69.44 -16.64
CA LEU A 231 -4.26 -70.42 -17.75
C LEU A 231 -5.52 -71.32 -17.36
N PRO A 232 -5.68 -72.66 -17.56
CA PRO A 232 -7.00 -73.34 -17.39
C PRO A 232 -7.06 -74.50 -16.36
N GLN A 233 -8.27 -75.07 -16.16
CA GLN A 233 -8.48 -76.46 -15.74
C GLN A 233 -9.68 -77.10 -16.49
N HIS A 234 -9.65 -78.41 -16.71
CA HIS A 234 -10.68 -79.19 -17.42
C HIS A 234 -11.65 -79.90 -16.46
N SER A 235 -12.92 -80.06 -16.88
CA SER A 235 -13.73 -81.25 -16.56
C SER A 235 -14.84 -81.46 -17.60
N PHE A 236 -15.40 -82.67 -17.68
CA PHE A 236 -16.32 -83.13 -18.72
C PHE A 236 -17.79 -83.19 -18.25
N LEU A 237 -18.72 -82.96 -19.18
CA LEU A 237 -20.05 -83.58 -19.37
C LEU A 237 -20.75 -84.28 -18.18
N SER A 238 -21.98 -83.84 -17.89
CA SER A 238 -23.10 -84.78 -17.70
C SER A 238 -24.49 -84.16 -17.85
N LYS A 239 -25.35 -84.88 -18.59
CA LYS A 239 -26.78 -84.64 -18.87
C LYS A 239 -27.13 -83.42 -19.73
#